data_AF-A0A2V9Z752-F1
#
_entry.id   AF-A0A2V9Z752-F1
#
_cell.length_a   1.000
_cell.length_b   1.000
_cell.length_c   1.000
_cell.angle_alpha   90.00
_cell.angle_beta   90.00
_cell.angle_gamma   90.00
#
_symmetry.space_group_name_H-M   'P 1'
#
loop_
_entity.id
_entity.type
_entity.pdbx_description
1 polymer ?
#
loop_
_entity_poly.entity_id
_entity_poly.type
_entity_poly.pdbx_seq_one_letter_code
_entity_poly.pdbx_strand_id
1 'polypeptide(L)'
;MNVHSLRFRLSAWYAGLLAGALLLFCISVYLGLEGYLDWNAKRTLAERSRSIGAELLTQFPVKGQEWLAREINEAYAPDINSHFIRLTQADGKLLYISGAPKDGSFDPARIPLPARTDEDYSRKIEIPGKHYLLVQGLVFS
;
A
#
# COMPACT_ATOMS: atom_id res chain seq x y z
N MET A 1 4.78 -16.92 51.57
CA MET A 1 4.16 -15.57 51.66
C MET A 1 2.65 -15.77 51.69
N ASN A 2 1.98 -15.45 52.81
CA ASN A 2 0.58 -15.84 53.05
C ASN A 2 -0.40 -15.02 52.18
N VAL A 3 -0.98 -15.66 51.18
CA VAL A 3 -1.96 -15.11 50.22
C VAL A 3 -3.41 -15.05 50.75
N HIS A 4 -3.61 -15.30 52.05
CA HIS A 4 -4.93 -15.50 52.65
C HIS A 4 -5.61 -14.21 53.18
N SER A 5 -5.04 -13.04 52.89
CA SER A 5 -5.60 -11.74 53.31
C SER A 5 -6.68 -11.29 52.33
N LEU A 6 -7.89 -11.02 52.84
CA LEU A 6 -9.03 -10.50 52.07
C LEU A 6 -8.66 -9.26 51.22
N ARG A 7 -7.75 -8.43 51.76
CA ARG A 7 -7.22 -7.23 51.09
C ARG A 7 -6.35 -7.57 49.88
N PHE A 8 -5.52 -8.62 49.98
CA PHE A 8 -4.69 -9.08 48.86
C PHE A 8 -5.55 -9.59 47.70
N ARG A 9 -6.64 -10.32 48.00
CA ARG A 9 -7.59 -10.79 47.00
C ARG A 9 -8.33 -9.64 46.32
N LEU A 10 -8.68 -8.59 47.07
CA LEU A 10 -9.32 -7.39 46.52
C LEU A 10 -8.36 -6.62 45.60
N SER A 11 -7.13 -6.37 46.04
CA SER A 11 -6.11 -5.71 45.21
C SER A 11 -5.75 -6.52 43.97
N ALA A 12 -5.68 -7.85 44.06
CA ALA A 12 -5.45 -8.72 42.91
C ALA A 12 -6.62 -8.65 41.90
N TRP A 13 -7.87 -8.57 42.38
CA TRP A 13 -9.03 -8.38 41.50
C TRP A 13 -8.97 -7.03 40.79
N TYR A 14 -8.70 -5.94 41.52
CA TYR A 14 -8.57 -4.61 40.94
C TYR A 14 -7.39 -4.52 39.95
N ALA A 15 -6.26 -5.14 40.28
CA ALA A 15 -5.12 -5.21 39.37
C ALA A 15 -5.46 -6.01 38.10
N GLY A 16 -6.24 -7.10 38.23
CA GLY A 16 -6.74 -7.87 37.10
C GLY A 16 -7.70 -7.07 36.21
N LEU A 17 -8.64 -6.32 36.81
CA LEU A 17 -9.52 -5.40 36.08
C LEU A 17 -8.75 -4.35 35.32
N LEU A 18 -7.78 -3.73 36.00
CA LEU A 18 -6.96 -2.69 35.42
C LEU A 18 -6.13 -3.24 34.26
N ALA A 19 -5.52 -4.41 34.43
CA ALA A 19 -4.78 -5.09 33.38
C ALA A 19 -5.69 -5.46 32.20
N GLY A 20 -6.91 -5.95 32.46
CA GLY A 20 -7.90 -6.25 31.43
C GLY A 20 -8.33 -5.01 30.65
N ALA A 21 -8.59 -3.90 31.35
CA ALA A 21 -8.93 -2.62 30.72
C ALA A 21 -7.78 -2.08 29.87
N LEU A 22 -6.54 -2.18 30.37
CA LEU A 22 -5.33 -1.81 29.63
C LEU A 22 -5.16 -2.67 28.36
N LEU A 23 -5.35 -3.98 28.46
CA LEU A 23 -5.26 -4.87 27.30
C LEU A 23 -6.34 -4.55 26.27
N LEU A 24 -7.59 -4.33 26.70
CA LEU A 24 -8.67 -3.91 25.80
C LEU A 24 -8.34 -2.59 25.10
N PHE A 25 -7.78 -1.63 25.83
CA PHE A 25 -7.34 -0.37 25.26
C PHE A 25 -6.21 -0.57 24.25
N CYS A 26 -5.18 -1.35 24.58
CA CYS A 26 -4.09 -1.67 23.65
C CYS A 26 -4.60 -2.35 22.37
N ILE A 27 -5.51 -3.32 22.49
CA ILE A 27 -6.12 -4.00 21.34
C ILE A 27 -6.93 -3.01 20.50
N SER A 28 -7.74 -2.15 21.13
CA SER A 28 -8.54 -1.15 20.43
C SER A 28 -7.67 -0.15 19.66
N VAL A 29 -6.59 0.33 20.29
CA VAL A 29 -5.61 1.24 19.65
C VAL A 29 -4.91 0.53 18.49
N TYR A 30 -4.49 -0.72 18.67
CA TYR A 30 -3.81 -1.49 17.63
C TYR A 30 -4.70 -1.67 16.40
N LEU A 31 -5.95 -2.10 16.58
CA LEU A 31 -6.91 -2.26 15.49
C LEU A 31 -7.22 -0.93 14.79
N GLY A 32 -7.35 0.16 15.55
CA GLY A 32 -7.55 1.49 14.99
C GLY A 32 -6.36 1.96 14.16
N LEU A 33 -5.14 1.70 14.64
CA LEU A 33 -3.90 2.08 13.96
C LEU A 33 -3.71 1.29 12.67
N GLU A 34 -3.91 -0.03 12.69
CA GLU A 34 -3.80 -0.88 11.50
C GLU A 34 -4.78 -0.43 10.40
N GLY A 35 -6.04 -0.17 10.78
CA GLY A 35 -7.04 0.33 9.84
C GLY A 35 -6.69 1.73 9.31
N TYR A 36 -6.16 2.61 10.17
CA TYR A 36 -5.75 3.95 9.76
C TYR A 36 -4.55 3.91 8.80
N LEU A 37 -3.56 3.03 9.03
CA LEU A 37 -2.42 2.89 8.12
C LEU A 37 -2.84 2.40 6.74
N ASP A 38 -3.70 1.39 6.67
CA ASP A 38 -4.20 0.85 5.39
C ASP A 38 -4.97 1.92 4.61
N TRP A 39 -5.82 2.70 5.30
CA TRP A 39 -6.63 3.73 4.66
C TRP A 39 -5.81 4.95 4.20
N ASN A 40 -4.83 5.38 5.00
CA ASN A 40 -3.93 6.46 4.60
C ASN A 40 -2.99 6.03 3.49
N ALA A 41 -2.43 4.82 3.55
CA ALA A 41 -1.59 4.29 2.47
C ALA A 41 -2.36 4.26 1.14
N LYS A 42 -3.61 3.80 1.16
CA LYS A 42 -4.50 3.83 -0.03
C LYS A 42 -4.77 5.23 -0.54
N ARG A 43 -5.10 6.18 0.35
CA ARG A 43 -5.37 7.58 -0.04
C ARG A 43 -4.14 8.26 -0.62
N THR A 44 -3.01 8.15 0.06
CA THR A 44 -1.75 8.76 -0.41
C THR A 44 -1.30 8.16 -1.73
N LEU A 45 -1.48 6.85 -1.93
CA LEU A 45 -1.19 6.23 -3.23
C LEU A 45 -2.12 6.75 -4.33
N ALA A 46 -3.39 6.99 -4.01
CA ALA A 46 -4.39 7.50 -4.97
C ALA A 46 -4.02 8.91 -5.43
N GLU A 47 -3.75 9.78 -4.46
CA GLU A 47 -3.38 11.17 -4.71
C GLU A 47 -2.07 11.26 -5.50
N ARG A 48 -1.03 10.49 -5.09
CA ARG A 48 0.23 10.42 -5.84
C ARG A 48 0.02 9.95 -7.27
N SER A 49 -0.69 8.84 -7.46
CA SER A 49 -0.90 8.26 -8.79
C SER A 49 -1.67 9.22 -9.71
N ARG A 50 -2.60 10.01 -9.16
CA ARG A 50 -3.32 11.05 -9.90
C ARG A 50 -2.41 12.22 -10.31
N SER A 51 -1.56 12.70 -9.41
CA SER A 51 -0.57 13.74 -9.73
C SER A 51 0.42 13.27 -10.80
N ILE A 52 0.95 12.05 -10.65
CA ILE A 52 1.85 11.39 -11.60
C ILE A 52 1.21 11.31 -12.98
N GLY A 53 -0.02 10.79 -13.06
CA GLY A 53 -0.74 10.67 -14.33
C GLY A 53 -1.03 12.03 -14.99
N ALA A 54 -1.46 13.03 -14.22
CA ALA A 54 -1.75 14.36 -14.77
C ALA A 54 -0.48 15.03 -15.38
N GLU A 55 0.67 14.87 -14.75
CA GLU A 55 1.93 15.42 -15.25
C GLU A 55 2.49 14.62 -16.44
N LEU A 56 2.47 13.29 -16.38
CA LEU A 56 3.01 12.44 -17.45
C LEU A 56 2.13 12.47 -18.70
N LEU A 57 0.80 12.42 -18.56
CA LEU A 57 -0.13 12.38 -19.70
C LEU A 57 -0.17 13.70 -20.48
N THR A 58 0.07 14.84 -19.84
CA THR A 58 0.13 16.13 -20.53
C THR A 58 1.36 16.26 -21.41
N GLN A 59 2.49 15.64 -21.03
CA GLN A 59 3.75 15.71 -21.77
C GLN A 59 3.98 14.51 -22.72
N PHE A 60 3.29 13.39 -22.48
CA PHE A 60 3.41 12.17 -23.28
C PHE A 60 3.17 12.33 -24.79
N PRO A 61 2.09 13.00 -25.28
CA PRO A 61 1.82 13.09 -26.72
C PRO A 61 2.91 13.84 -27.50
N VAL A 62 3.75 14.63 -26.81
CA VAL A 62 4.81 15.44 -27.43
C VAL A 62 6.17 14.75 -27.39
N LYS A 63 6.49 14.02 -26.31
CA LYS A 63 7.84 13.49 -26.07
C LYS A 63 8.01 11.97 -26.25
N GLY A 64 6.90 11.22 -26.31
CA GLY A 64 6.92 9.79 -26.62
C GLY A 64 7.44 8.87 -25.50
N GLN A 65 7.61 7.59 -25.85
CA GLN A 65 7.80 6.49 -24.90
C GLN A 65 9.19 6.43 -24.24
N GLU A 66 10.26 6.85 -24.93
CA GLU A 66 11.60 6.85 -24.33
C GLU A 66 11.77 7.95 -23.27
N TRP A 67 11.17 9.12 -23.49
CA TRP A 67 11.14 10.18 -22.47
C TRP A 67 10.35 9.72 -21.25
N LEU A 68 9.19 9.08 -21.46
CA LEU A 68 8.34 8.56 -20.39
C LEU A 68 9.12 7.60 -19.47
N ALA A 69 9.86 6.64 -20.05
CA ALA A 69 10.64 5.69 -19.27
C ALA A 69 11.76 6.36 -18.47
N ARG A 70 12.43 7.38 -19.05
CA ARG A 70 13.49 8.14 -18.39
C ARG A 70 12.93 9.00 -17.25
N GLU A 71 11.87 9.75 -17.52
CA GLU A 71 11.21 10.63 -16.56
C GLU A 71 10.68 9.83 -15.37
N ILE A 72 10.05 8.67 -15.61
CA ILE A 72 9.55 7.82 -14.52
C ILE A 72 10.71 7.31 -13.66
N ASN A 73 11.80 6.88 -14.28
CA ASN A 73 12.95 6.37 -13.55
C ASN A 73 13.68 7.48 -12.76
N GLU A 74 13.78 8.68 -13.32
CA GLU A 74 14.47 9.81 -12.71
C GLU A 74 13.65 10.48 -11.60
N ALA A 75 12.35 10.72 -11.83
CA ALA A 75 11.48 11.40 -10.88
C ALA A 75 10.95 10.49 -9.76
N TYR A 76 10.72 9.20 -10.05
CA TYR A 76 10.05 8.29 -9.11
C TYR A 76 10.92 7.11 -8.65
N ALA A 77 12.00 6.80 -9.36
CA ALA A 77 12.97 5.73 -9.05
C ALA A 77 12.30 4.47 -8.46
N PRO A 78 11.36 3.84 -9.20
CA PRO A 78 10.52 2.75 -8.67
C PRO A 78 11.36 1.58 -8.14
N ASP A 79 12.50 1.28 -8.77
CA ASP A 79 13.44 0.24 -8.36
C ASP A 79 14.07 0.48 -6.97
N ILE A 80 14.31 1.73 -6.59
CA ILE A 80 14.92 2.08 -5.30
C ILE A 80 13.86 2.14 -4.20
N ASN A 81 12.67 2.64 -4.53
CA ASN A 81 11.59 2.85 -3.58
C ASN A 81 10.69 1.62 -3.40
N SER A 82 11.04 0.47 -3.98
CA SER A 82 10.22 -0.76 -3.96
C SER A 82 8.80 -0.54 -4.45
N HIS A 83 8.63 0.41 -5.37
CA HIS A 83 7.35 0.76 -5.97
C HIS A 83 7.26 0.18 -7.38
N PHE A 84 6.03 -0.08 -7.81
CA PHE A 84 5.73 -0.56 -9.16
C PHE A 84 4.91 0.48 -9.91
N ILE A 85 5.32 0.79 -11.13
CA ILE A 85 4.56 1.66 -12.03
C ILE A 85 4.36 0.94 -13.35
N ARG A 86 3.10 0.86 -13.79
CA ARG A 86 2.72 0.32 -15.08
C ARG A 86 1.73 1.24 -15.77
N LEU A 87 2.02 1.56 -17.02
CA LEU A 87 1.18 2.39 -17.88
C LEU A 87 0.65 1.53 -19.01
N THR A 88 -0.67 1.53 -19.16
CA THR A 88 -1.39 0.76 -20.16
C THR A 88 -2.27 1.71 -20.95
N GLN A 89 -2.30 1.58 -22.26
CA GLN A 89 -3.19 2.33 -23.14
C GLN A 89 -4.63 1.80 -22.99
N ALA A 90 -5.62 2.60 -23.37
CA ALA A 90 -7.04 2.21 -23.36
C ALA A 90 -7.31 0.89 -24.12
N ASP A 91 -6.56 0.63 -25.20
CA ASP A 91 -6.62 -0.60 -26.00
C ASP A 91 -5.96 -1.83 -25.32
N GLY A 92 -5.51 -1.70 -24.06
CA GLY A 92 -4.82 -2.75 -23.31
C GLY A 92 -3.33 -2.91 -23.66
N LYS A 93 -2.79 -2.08 -24.57
CA LYS A 93 -1.37 -2.10 -24.94
C LYS A 93 -0.50 -1.59 -23.79
N LEU A 94 0.48 -2.38 -23.39
CA LEU A 94 1.48 -1.99 -22.39
C LEU A 94 2.41 -0.91 -22.98
N LEU A 95 2.43 0.27 -22.36
CA LEU A 95 3.29 1.39 -22.77
C LEU A 95 4.59 1.42 -21.96
N TYR A 96 4.50 1.11 -20.66
CA TYR A 96 5.65 1.09 -19.76
C TYR A 96 5.42 0.14 -18.59
N ILE A 97 6.49 -0.51 -18.17
CA ILE A 97 6.56 -1.30 -16.95
C ILE A 97 7.89 -1.03 -16.26
N SER A 98 7.86 -0.75 -14.96
CA SER A 98 9.07 -0.53 -14.18
C SER A 98 9.90 -1.81 -14.02
N GLY A 99 11.19 -1.65 -13.73
CA GLY A 99 12.09 -2.74 -13.38
C GLY A 99 11.70 -3.44 -12.09
N ALA A 100 12.28 -4.63 -11.86
CA ALA A 100 12.08 -5.36 -10.62
C ALA A 100 12.74 -4.59 -9.46
N PRO A 101 12.03 -4.38 -8.34
CA PRO A 101 12.56 -3.62 -7.23
C PRO A 101 13.88 -4.22 -6.73
N LYS A 102 14.80 -3.37 -6.24
CA LYS A 102 16.16 -3.77 -5.86
C LYS A 102 16.22 -4.86 -4.79
N ASP A 103 15.19 -4.96 -3.98
CA ASP A 103 15.03 -5.97 -2.93
C ASP A 103 14.55 -7.33 -3.48
N GLY A 104 14.19 -7.41 -4.77
CA GLY A 104 13.70 -8.62 -5.41
C GLY A 104 12.35 -9.09 -4.88
N SER A 105 11.59 -8.22 -4.20
CA SER A 105 10.37 -8.58 -3.48
C SER A 105 9.26 -9.12 -4.37
N PHE A 106 9.15 -8.63 -5.61
CA PHE A 106 8.17 -9.12 -6.59
C PHE A 106 8.67 -8.91 -8.02
N ASP A 107 8.05 -9.62 -8.97
CA ASP A 107 8.27 -9.42 -10.40
C ASP A 107 7.12 -8.56 -10.99
N PRO A 108 7.39 -7.31 -11.40
CA PRO A 108 6.42 -6.41 -12.05
C PRO A 108 5.63 -7.07 -13.18
N ALA A 109 6.28 -7.91 -13.98
CA ALA A 109 5.67 -8.53 -15.16
C ALA A 109 4.67 -9.65 -14.79
N ARG A 110 4.75 -10.19 -13.57
CA ARG A 110 3.82 -11.22 -13.07
C ARG A 110 2.58 -10.65 -12.40
N ILE A 111 2.53 -9.33 -12.16
CA ILE A 111 1.35 -8.70 -11.59
C ILE A 111 0.22 -8.75 -12.62
N PRO A 112 -0.94 -9.36 -12.33
CA PRO A 112 -2.01 -9.50 -13.31
C PRO A 112 -2.52 -8.13 -13.78
N LEU A 113 -2.91 -8.07 -15.05
CA LEU A 113 -3.62 -6.91 -15.61
C LEU A 113 -5.01 -6.82 -14.96
N PRO A 114 -5.56 -5.61 -14.79
CA PRO A 114 -6.93 -5.46 -14.31
C PRO A 114 -7.90 -6.07 -15.33
N ALA A 115 -9.00 -6.65 -14.83
CA ALA A 115 -10.05 -7.23 -15.68
C ALA A 115 -10.90 -6.15 -16.39
N ARG A 116 -10.90 -4.93 -15.84
CA ARG A 116 -11.55 -3.73 -16.38
C ARG A 116 -10.55 -2.59 -16.40
N THR A 117 -10.44 -1.91 -17.53
CA THR A 117 -9.51 -0.79 -17.76
C THR A 117 -10.23 0.55 -17.79
N ASP A 118 -11.54 0.56 -17.55
CA ASP A 118 -12.47 1.68 -17.65
C ASP A 118 -12.85 2.30 -16.29
N GLU A 119 -12.49 1.65 -15.18
CA GLU A 119 -12.78 2.11 -13.81
C GLU A 119 -11.51 2.16 -12.95
N ASP A 120 -11.41 3.18 -12.09
CA ASP A 120 -10.39 3.24 -11.03
C ASP A 120 -10.53 2.02 -10.11
N TYR A 121 -9.42 1.37 -9.78
CA TYR A 121 -9.44 0.19 -8.91
C TYR A 121 -8.31 0.22 -7.87
N SER A 122 -8.58 -0.40 -6.72
CA SER A 122 -7.56 -0.71 -5.71
C SER A 122 -7.69 -2.18 -5.32
N ARG A 123 -6.58 -2.91 -5.38
CA ARG A 123 -6.52 -4.34 -5.07
C ARG A 123 -5.29 -4.65 -4.22
N LYS A 124 -5.47 -5.48 -3.20
CA LYS A 124 -4.38 -6.07 -2.42
C LYS A 124 -4.08 -7.46 -3.01
N ILE A 125 -2.83 -7.69 -3.40
CA ILE A 125 -2.37 -8.96 -3.99
C ILE A 125 -1.35 -9.57 -3.03
N GLU A 126 -1.49 -10.85 -2.72
CA GLU A 126 -0.48 -11.57 -1.95
C GLU A 126 0.71 -11.91 -2.85
N ILE A 127 1.91 -11.53 -2.44
CA ILE A 127 3.16 -11.81 -3.14
C ILE A 127 3.95 -12.88 -2.38
N PRO A 128 4.93 -13.54 -3.03
CA PRO A 128 5.74 -14.57 -2.37
C PRO A 128 6.33 -14.08 -1.05
N GLY A 129 6.26 -14.92 -0.01
CA GLY A 129 6.79 -14.58 1.31
C GLY A 129 5.79 -13.93 2.29
N LYS A 130 4.48 -14.06 2.07
CA LYS A 130 3.40 -13.52 2.94
C LYS A 130 3.35 -11.99 3.03
N HIS A 131 3.94 -11.30 2.06
CA HIS A 131 3.79 -9.86 1.94
C HIS A 131 2.58 -9.55 1.08
N TYR A 132 2.00 -8.37 1.29
CA TYR A 132 0.88 -7.89 0.50
C TYR A 132 1.32 -6.69 -0.32
N LEU A 133 1.08 -6.74 -1.62
CA LEU A 133 1.27 -5.63 -2.53
C LEU A 133 -0.06 -4.91 -2.73
N LEU A 134 -0.08 -3.61 -2.46
CA LEU A 134 -1.22 -2.77 -2.76
C LEU A 134 -1.07 -2.21 -4.17
N VAL A 135 -1.99 -2.58 -5.05
CA VAL A 135 -2.02 -2.15 -6.45
C VAL A 135 -3.19 -1.21 -6.65
N GLN A 136 -2.93 -0.06 -7.25
CA GLN A 136 -3.95 0.90 -7.62
C GLN A 136 -3.82 1.25 -9.09
N GLY A 137 -4.95 1.27 -9.79
CA GLY A 137 -5.05 1.78 -11.15
C GLY A 137 -5.99 2.98 -11.17
N LEU A 138 -5.57 4.02 -11.88
CA LEU A 138 -6.42 5.14 -12.23
C LEU A 138 -6.61 5.16 -13.75
N VAL A 139 -7.84 5.44 -14.16
CA VAL A 139 -8.21 5.59 -15.55
C VAL A 139 -8.29 7.07 -15.86
N PHE A 140 -7.59 7.49 -16.90
CA PHE A 140 -7.57 8.86 -17.38
C PHE A 140 -8.30 8.90 -18.72
N SER A 141 -9.43 9.61 -18.76
CA SER A 141 -10.27 9.85 -19.93
C SER A 141 -9.91 11.14 -20.63
#